data_AF-A0A146AFZ4-F1
#
_entry.id   AF-A0A146AFZ4-F1
#
_cell.length_a   1.000
_cell.length_b   1.000
_cell.length_c   1.000
_cell.angle_alpha   90.00
_cell.angle_beta   90.00
_cell.angle_gamma   90.00
#
_symmetry.space_group_name_H-M   'P 1'
#
loop_
_entity.id
_entity.type
_entity.pdbx_description
1 polymer ?
#
loop_
_entity_poly.entity_id
_entity_poly.type
_entity_poly.pdbx_seq_one_letter_code
_entity_poly.pdbx_strand_id
1 'polypeptide(L)'
;MVQADPKRSLLFVVLPNVNVWNTDDPGSSQSFMRSASRMAVRGPEAKAPARPAMIHAAAALDRVAPNDTVLLSLDQAQRLALQREYPGLRIVPVTRLAPLWLRRIDVSPVMGASSGRKQTLDVEVVDAATGKPLAGVDVVGFTDRAERVGNTGRTNARGIARLAFPASVTSLESVEAIPESGYWPAYVRRVSLADGRARLQAPPIDLAAQDIRSHFKLIGEDADGHGVKVGVIDTGASRHADLHVRRGRNVVKGEPPADVTDHIGHGTHVAGIIAGRGRPGQGVRGVAPGADLHVYKVFGKEEETASSFHIAKAIRMAVDDGCDLVNLSLGGDSEVPDVLREIQRARAMGVVCIAAAGNDYRSEVDYPGRYSQVLAVSASGRKGVYPAHAAQVLSAAKPFGTDPKDYVADFSNVGSEISLIGPGVGIVSAYPGGYAVMDGTSMACPAIVGAAARLLARSPRILGMDRNQNRSDAVVKMALDAARPLGLGAGFEGAGILV
;
A
#
# COMPACT_ATOMS: atom_id res chain seq x y z
N MET A 1 -25.05 21.80 1.16
CA MET A 1 -24.37 22.16 2.42
C MET A 1 -24.92 21.30 3.54
N VAL A 2 -24.23 20.22 3.90
CA VAL A 2 -24.59 19.44 5.10
C VAL A 2 -24.08 20.25 6.28
N GLN A 3 -25.00 20.72 7.15
CA GLN A 3 -24.61 21.35 8.41
C GLN A 3 -23.84 20.32 9.24
N ALA A 4 -22.53 20.55 9.42
CA ALA A 4 -21.72 19.75 10.33
C ALA A 4 -22.26 19.94 11.76
N ASP A 5 -22.59 18.84 12.44
CA ASP A 5 -22.99 18.86 13.86
C ASP A 5 -21.81 19.40 14.69
N PRO A 6 -21.93 20.58 15.33
CA PRO A 6 -20.84 21.22 16.06
C PRO A 6 -20.37 20.42 17.29
N LYS A 7 -21.12 19.38 17.71
CA LYS A 7 -20.75 18.52 18.85
C LYS A 7 -20.01 17.23 18.48
N ARG A 8 -19.82 16.92 17.19
CA ARG A 8 -19.11 15.70 16.79
C ARG A 8 -17.60 15.90 16.94
N SER A 9 -16.98 15.19 17.88
CA SER A 9 -15.53 15.17 18.00
C SER A 9 -14.87 14.48 16.80
N LEU A 10 -13.80 15.09 16.29
CA LEU A 10 -12.94 14.57 15.22
C LEU A 10 -11.53 14.36 15.75
N LEU A 11 -10.76 13.52 15.05
CA LEU A 11 -9.36 13.28 15.38
C LEU A 11 -8.46 14.29 14.66
N PHE A 12 -7.57 14.91 15.43
CA PHE A 12 -6.60 15.87 14.94
C PHE A 12 -5.19 15.45 15.34
N VAL A 13 -4.26 15.58 14.40
CA VAL A 13 -2.83 15.51 14.64
C VAL A 13 -2.34 16.90 14.97
N VAL A 14 -1.71 17.05 16.13
CA VAL A 14 -1.13 18.32 16.58
C VAL A 14 0.38 18.21 16.49
N LEU A 15 0.95 19.02 15.60
CA LEU A 15 2.36 19.08 15.28
C LEU A 15 2.97 20.33 15.95
N PRO A 16 4.20 20.25 16.49
CA PRO A 16 4.92 21.47 16.84
C PRO A 16 5.21 22.28 15.56
N ASN A 17 5.06 23.60 15.57
CA ASN A 17 5.71 24.41 14.53
C ASN A 17 7.21 24.22 14.70
N VAL A 18 7.80 23.41 13.86
CA VAL A 18 9.23 23.53 13.57
C VAL A 18 9.33 24.52 12.43
N ASN A 19 9.40 25.81 12.75
CA ASN A 19 10.20 26.65 11.87
C ASN A 19 11.63 26.14 12.03
N VAL A 20 12.17 25.55 10.96
CA VAL A 20 13.56 25.08 10.83
C VAL A 20 14.57 26.22 11.10
N TRP A 21 14.10 27.46 11.25
CA TRP A 21 14.87 28.68 11.41
C TRP A 21 14.72 29.39 12.75
N ASN A 22 13.93 28.86 13.69
CA ASN A 22 13.80 29.51 15.01
C ASN A 22 13.86 28.48 16.14
N THR A 23 15.08 28.19 16.58
CA THR A 23 15.37 27.33 17.74
C THR A 23 15.02 27.97 19.08
N ASP A 24 14.69 29.26 19.08
CA ASP A 24 14.56 30.09 20.28
C ASP A 24 13.10 30.40 20.65
N ASP A 25 12.12 29.58 20.23
CA ASP A 25 10.79 29.58 20.85
C ASP A 25 10.68 28.46 21.90
N PRO A 26 11.11 28.68 23.16
CA PRO A 26 10.77 27.81 24.28
C PRO A 26 9.30 27.99 24.72
N GLY A 27 8.46 28.69 23.94
CA GLY A 27 7.16 29.23 24.32
C GLY A 27 6.04 28.24 24.61
N SER A 28 4.84 28.81 24.75
CA SER A 28 3.62 28.13 25.21
C SER A 28 3.31 26.86 24.42
N SER A 29 3.56 26.84 23.11
CA SER A 29 3.33 25.69 22.21
C SER A 29 4.20 24.47 22.55
N GLN A 30 5.50 24.65 22.85
CA GLN A 30 6.34 23.53 23.29
C GLN A 30 5.91 23.01 24.67
N SER A 31 5.56 23.92 25.57
CA SER A 31 5.04 23.55 26.90
C SER A 31 3.74 22.74 26.78
N PHE A 32 2.85 23.13 25.87
CA PHE A 32 1.67 22.37 25.50
C PHE A 32 2.05 20.99 24.97
N MET A 33 2.94 20.89 23.98
CA MET A 33 3.35 19.60 23.41
C MET A 33 3.94 18.66 24.46
N ARG A 34 4.77 19.17 25.38
CA ARG A 34 5.28 18.40 26.53
C ARG A 34 4.14 17.90 27.41
N SER A 35 3.16 18.75 27.71
CA SER A 35 2.03 18.42 28.59
C SER A 35 1.07 17.41 27.94
N ALA A 36 0.65 17.67 26.71
CA ALA A 36 -0.22 16.80 25.93
C ALA A 36 0.44 15.42 25.68
N SER A 37 1.74 15.40 25.36
CA SER A 37 2.50 14.17 25.19
C SER A 37 2.58 13.35 26.49
N ARG A 38 2.64 13.99 27.66
CA ARG A 38 2.57 13.28 28.96
C ARG A 38 1.17 12.73 29.24
N MET A 39 0.12 13.47 28.88
CA MET A 39 -1.28 13.02 29.04
C MET A 39 -1.59 11.81 28.16
N ALA A 40 -1.11 11.79 26.91
CA ALA A 40 -1.29 10.67 25.99
C ALA A 40 -0.78 9.32 26.53
N VAL A 41 0.21 9.34 27.44
CA VAL A 41 0.71 8.13 28.11
C VAL A 41 -0.19 7.69 29.25
N ARG A 42 -0.72 8.65 30.02
CA ARG A 42 -1.48 8.37 31.25
C ARG A 42 -2.95 7.98 30.97
N GLY A 43 -3.43 8.25 29.76
CA GLY A 43 -4.83 8.02 29.39
C GLY A 43 -5.77 9.12 29.89
N PRO A 44 -7.04 9.12 29.44
CA PRO A 44 -8.01 10.19 29.73
C PRO A 44 -8.43 10.32 31.20
N GLU A 45 -8.11 9.35 32.06
CA GLU A 45 -8.54 9.33 33.49
C GLU A 45 -7.57 10.04 34.46
N ALA A 46 -6.42 10.54 33.99
CA ALA A 46 -5.43 11.15 34.87
C ALA A 46 -5.82 12.58 35.30
N LYS A 47 -5.95 12.84 36.61
CA LYS A 47 -6.17 14.18 37.19
C LYS A 47 -5.07 15.15 36.72
N ALA A 48 -5.50 16.25 36.12
CA ALA A 48 -4.63 17.30 35.57
C ALA A 48 -4.11 18.26 36.67
N PRO A 49 -2.88 18.81 36.53
CA PRO A 49 -2.39 19.89 37.39
C PRO A 49 -3.10 21.22 37.10
N ALA A 50 -3.10 22.13 38.06
CA ALA A 50 -3.93 23.33 38.06
C ALA A 50 -3.41 24.48 37.17
N ARG A 51 -4.18 24.78 36.09
CA ARG A 51 -4.27 26.00 35.23
C ARG A 51 -3.21 26.28 34.13
N PRO A 52 -3.59 27.00 33.02
CA PRO A 52 -4.93 27.50 32.67
C PRO A 52 -5.65 26.78 31.50
N ALA A 53 -6.94 26.52 31.74
CA ALA A 53 -8.12 26.78 30.90
C ALA A 53 -8.47 26.08 29.56
N MET A 54 -7.69 25.19 28.94
CA MET A 54 -8.24 24.38 27.81
C MET A 54 -7.77 22.95 27.64
N ILE A 55 -6.63 22.57 28.22
CA ILE A 55 -6.17 21.18 28.19
C ILE A 55 -7.18 20.21 28.86
N HIS A 56 -8.15 20.74 29.62
CA HIS A 56 -9.19 19.97 30.29
C HIS A 56 -10.31 19.42 29.38
N ALA A 57 -10.38 19.82 28.09
CA ALA A 57 -11.48 19.41 27.20
C ALA A 57 -11.05 18.47 26.05
N ALA A 58 -9.76 18.40 25.74
CA ALA A 58 -9.20 17.57 24.67
C ALA A 58 -8.66 16.24 25.21
N ALA A 59 -9.18 15.11 24.72
CA ALA A 59 -8.62 13.81 25.06
C ALA A 59 -7.35 13.56 24.22
N ALA A 60 -6.18 13.61 24.86
CA ALA A 60 -4.93 13.17 24.24
C ALA A 60 -4.90 11.64 24.19
N LEU A 61 -4.95 11.08 22.99
CA LEU A 61 -5.15 9.64 22.76
C LEU A 61 -3.83 8.89 22.62
N ASP A 62 -2.86 9.50 21.93
CA ASP A 62 -1.57 8.90 21.63
C ASP A 62 -0.52 9.96 21.24
N ARG A 63 0.74 9.54 21.12
CA ARG A 63 1.88 10.35 20.67
C ARG A 63 2.82 9.56 19.76
N VAL A 64 3.50 10.26 18.85
CA VAL A 64 4.56 9.69 17.99
C VAL A 64 5.83 9.44 18.81
N ALA A 65 6.26 10.43 19.60
CA ALA A 65 7.44 10.37 20.45
C ALA A 65 7.28 11.27 21.70
N PRO A 66 8.13 11.12 22.73
CA PRO A 66 8.11 12.01 23.89
C PRO A 66 8.29 13.49 23.48
N ASN A 67 7.40 14.36 23.97
CA ASN A 67 7.38 15.79 23.66
C ASN A 67 7.19 16.13 22.17
N ASP A 68 6.68 15.20 21.37
CA ASP A 68 6.48 15.33 19.91
C ASP A 68 4.99 15.26 19.55
N THR A 69 4.68 15.17 18.25
CA THR A 69 3.34 15.02 17.67
C THR A 69 2.37 14.20 18.52
N VAL A 70 1.19 14.77 18.79
CA VAL A 70 0.12 14.13 19.58
C VAL A 70 -1.16 13.98 18.77
N LEU A 71 -1.91 12.92 19.08
CA LEU A 71 -3.25 12.68 18.57
C LEU A 71 -4.28 13.17 19.59
N LEU A 72 -5.13 14.11 19.20
CA LEU A 72 -6.20 14.65 20.04
C LEU A 72 -7.57 14.35 19.44
N SER A 73 -8.56 14.09 20.29
CA SER A 73 -9.98 14.17 19.93
C SER A 73 -10.51 15.55 20.30
N LEU A 74 -10.97 16.33 19.31
CA LEU A 74 -11.45 17.69 19.48
C LEU A 74 -12.80 17.90 18.76
N ASP A 75 -13.72 18.64 19.37
CA ASP A 75 -14.82 19.28 18.64
C ASP A 75 -14.36 20.59 17.95
N GLN A 76 -15.24 21.22 17.17
CA GLN A 76 -14.90 22.44 16.43
C GLN A 76 -14.55 23.63 17.35
N ALA A 77 -15.25 23.77 18.48
CA ALA A 77 -15.01 24.86 19.42
C ALA A 77 -13.66 24.67 20.13
N GLN A 78 -13.37 23.45 20.58
CA GLN A 78 -12.10 23.05 21.19
C GLN A 78 -10.92 23.26 20.24
N ARG A 79 -11.07 22.88 18.96
CA ARG A 79 -10.04 23.10 17.94
C ARG A 79 -9.73 24.58 17.73
N LEU A 80 -10.77 25.41 17.56
CA LEU A 80 -10.60 26.87 17.36
C LEU A 80 -9.96 27.52 18.58
N ALA A 81 -10.36 27.09 19.76
CA ALA A 81 -9.87 27.64 21.00
C ALA A 81 -8.40 27.21 21.24
N LEU A 82 -8.03 25.96 20.95
CA LEU A 82 -6.63 25.50 20.96
C LEU A 82 -5.75 26.30 19.97
N GLN A 83 -6.25 26.55 18.75
CA GLN A 83 -5.56 27.38 17.76
C GLN A 83 -5.36 28.83 18.24
N ARG A 84 -6.34 29.38 18.94
CA ARG A 84 -6.27 30.75 19.48
C ARG A 84 -5.25 30.86 20.61
N GLU A 85 -5.20 29.87 21.50
CA GLU A 85 -4.27 29.87 22.64
C GLU A 85 -2.84 29.55 22.22
N TYR A 86 -2.67 28.68 21.22
CA TYR A 86 -1.38 28.26 20.70
C TYR A 86 -1.32 28.44 19.18
N PRO A 87 -1.24 29.69 18.67
CA PRO A 87 -1.26 29.97 17.24
C PRO A 87 -0.07 29.37 16.48
N GLY A 88 1.00 28.98 17.17
CA GLY A 88 2.13 28.25 16.59
C GLY A 88 1.88 26.75 16.39
N LEU A 89 0.81 26.15 16.93
CA LEU A 89 0.53 24.74 16.66
C LEU A 89 -0.07 24.58 15.27
N ARG A 90 0.41 23.54 14.57
CA ARG A 90 -0.26 23.05 13.36
C ARG A 90 -1.22 21.94 13.79
N ILE A 91 -2.52 22.21 13.65
CA ILE A 91 -3.62 21.32 14.02
C ILE A 91 -4.27 20.85 12.72
N VAL A 92 -3.99 19.62 12.30
CA VAL A 92 -4.49 19.06 11.04
C VAL A 92 -5.44 17.89 11.32
N PRO A 93 -6.54 17.73 10.57
CA PRO A 93 -7.39 16.56 10.69
C PRO A 93 -6.57 15.31 10.33
N VAL A 94 -6.90 14.18 10.97
CA VAL A 94 -6.33 12.88 10.57
C VAL A 94 -6.79 12.56 9.15
N THR A 95 -5.84 12.39 8.24
CA THR A 95 -6.09 11.83 6.90
C THR A 95 -6.04 10.30 6.97
N ARG A 96 -6.79 9.61 6.10
CA ARG A 96 -6.78 8.15 6.01
C ARG A 96 -6.23 7.72 4.66
N LEU A 97 -5.37 6.70 4.66
CA LEU A 97 -4.68 6.18 3.49
C LEU A 97 -5.04 4.71 3.30
N ALA A 98 -5.16 4.27 2.05
CA ALA A 98 -5.51 2.90 1.70
C ALA A 98 -4.28 2.13 1.20
N PRO A 99 -4.27 0.78 1.25
CA PRO A 99 -3.29 -0.01 0.51
C PRO A 99 -3.47 0.20 -1.00
N LEU A 100 -2.39 0.41 -1.75
CA LEU A 100 -2.45 0.73 -3.19
C LEU A 100 -2.35 -0.52 -4.06
N TRP A 101 -3.36 -1.39 -3.97
CA TRP A 101 -3.56 -2.56 -4.83
C TRP A 101 -4.77 -2.39 -5.75
N LEU A 102 -4.81 -3.14 -6.85
CA LEU A 102 -5.98 -3.14 -7.72
C LEU A 102 -7.06 -4.06 -7.13
N ARG A 103 -8.01 -3.48 -6.40
CA ARG A 103 -9.24 -4.19 -6.03
C ARG A 103 -10.07 -4.42 -7.27
N ARG A 104 -10.03 -5.62 -7.85
CA ARG A 104 -10.81 -5.96 -9.06
C ARG A 104 -12.32 -6.11 -8.80
N ILE A 105 -12.75 -6.10 -7.54
CA ILE A 105 -14.14 -6.32 -7.10
C ILE A 105 -15.01 -5.05 -6.99
N ASP A 106 -14.42 -3.86 -6.89
CA ASP A 106 -15.21 -2.65 -6.63
C ASP A 106 -15.94 -2.19 -7.91
N VAL A 107 -17.29 -2.25 -7.92
CA VAL A 107 -18.09 -1.83 -9.08
C VAL A 107 -19.23 -0.91 -8.70
N SER A 108 -19.50 0.04 -9.59
CA SER A 108 -20.73 0.83 -9.55
C SER A 108 -21.89 -0.01 -10.11
N PRO A 109 -23.09 0.04 -9.48
CA PRO A 109 -24.23 -0.70 -9.97
C PRO A 109 -24.70 -0.15 -11.32
N VAL A 110 -25.22 -1.03 -12.17
CA VAL A 110 -25.87 -0.62 -13.44
C VAL A 110 -27.08 0.27 -13.14
N MET A 111 -27.09 1.50 -13.67
CA MET A 111 -28.21 2.44 -13.48
C MET A 111 -29.53 1.86 -14.02
N GLY A 112 -30.64 2.10 -13.29
CA GLY A 112 -31.97 1.57 -13.64
C GLY A 112 -32.24 0.15 -13.14
N ALA A 113 -31.33 -0.47 -12.39
CA ALA A 113 -31.50 -1.83 -11.83
C ALA A 113 -32.58 -1.98 -10.75
N SER A 114 -33.16 -0.88 -10.26
CA SER A 114 -34.12 -0.88 -9.15
C SER A 114 -35.59 -1.02 -9.55
N SER A 115 -35.97 -0.83 -10.82
CA SER A 115 -37.39 -0.77 -11.23
C SER A 115 -37.79 -1.66 -12.42
N GLY A 116 -36.89 -2.51 -12.93
CA GLY A 116 -37.12 -3.34 -14.13
C GLY A 116 -37.10 -4.85 -13.89
N ARG A 117 -37.58 -5.61 -14.88
CA ARG A 117 -37.40 -7.08 -14.95
C ARG A 117 -35.91 -7.39 -14.93
N LYS A 118 -35.48 -8.33 -14.09
CA LYS A 118 -34.08 -8.74 -13.99
C LYS A 118 -33.84 -10.01 -14.79
N GLN A 119 -32.64 -10.15 -15.32
CA GLN A 119 -32.09 -11.41 -15.81
C GLN A 119 -30.84 -11.78 -15.03
N THR A 120 -30.47 -13.04 -15.04
CA THR A 120 -29.36 -13.57 -14.24
C THR A 120 -28.34 -14.27 -15.09
N LEU A 121 -27.08 -14.17 -14.67
CA LEU A 121 -25.97 -14.95 -15.18
C LEU A 121 -25.44 -15.85 -14.07
N ASP A 122 -25.54 -17.16 -14.26
CA ASP A 122 -24.86 -18.13 -13.40
C ASP A 122 -23.45 -18.36 -13.94
N VAL A 123 -22.46 -17.91 -13.17
CA VAL A 123 -21.04 -18.03 -13.50
C VAL A 123 -20.45 -19.20 -12.73
N GLU A 124 -20.04 -20.25 -13.44
CA GLU A 124 -19.30 -21.38 -12.88
C GLU A 124 -17.80 -21.07 -12.89
N VAL A 125 -17.14 -21.17 -11.75
CA VAL A 125 -15.69 -21.03 -11.61
C VAL A 125 -15.10 -22.36 -11.17
N VAL A 126 -14.12 -22.82 -11.94
CA VAL A 126 -13.43 -24.10 -11.69
C VAL A 126 -11.91 -23.93 -11.70
N ASP A 127 -11.25 -24.88 -11.05
CA ASP A 127 -9.82 -25.13 -11.20
C ASP A 127 -9.52 -25.51 -12.67
N ALA A 128 -8.60 -24.80 -13.33
CA ALA A 128 -8.27 -25.03 -14.73
C ALA A 128 -7.58 -26.38 -15.00
N ALA A 129 -6.89 -26.94 -14.00
CA ALA A 129 -6.17 -28.21 -14.13
C ALA A 129 -7.07 -29.42 -13.86
N THR A 130 -7.97 -29.31 -12.88
CA THR A 130 -8.78 -30.46 -12.41
C THR A 130 -10.26 -30.37 -12.77
N GLY A 131 -10.75 -29.20 -13.17
CA GLY A 131 -12.16 -28.93 -13.41
C GLY A 131 -13.02 -28.90 -12.15
N LYS A 132 -12.43 -29.00 -10.95
CA LYS A 132 -13.16 -28.98 -9.68
C LYS A 132 -13.75 -27.59 -9.42
N PRO A 133 -14.97 -27.49 -8.85
CA PRO A 133 -15.55 -26.19 -8.52
C PRO A 133 -14.78 -25.44 -7.44
N LEU A 134 -14.65 -24.12 -7.61
CA LEU A 134 -13.99 -23.24 -6.65
C LEU A 134 -15.01 -22.40 -5.88
N ALA A 135 -15.13 -22.63 -4.57
CA ALA A 135 -16.04 -21.91 -3.68
C ALA A 135 -15.39 -20.64 -3.11
N GLY A 136 -16.22 -19.66 -2.74
CA GLY A 136 -15.77 -18.43 -2.10
C GLY A 136 -15.01 -17.46 -3.01
N VAL A 137 -15.01 -17.70 -4.32
CA VAL A 137 -14.38 -16.83 -5.33
C VAL A 137 -15.30 -15.66 -5.64
N ASP A 138 -14.77 -14.44 -5.57
CA ASP A 138 -15.51 -13.27 -6.01
C ASP A 138 -15.56 -13.22 -7.53
N VAL A 139 -16.73 -12.91 -8.06
CA VAL A 139 -16.99 -12.84 -9.50
C VAL A 139 -17.59 -11.48 -9.81
N VAL A 140 -17.10 -10.86 -10.86
CA VAL A 140 -17.55 -9.55 -11.32
C VAL A 140 -17.95 -9.65 -12.78
N GLY A 141 -19.15 -9.18 -13.10
CA GLY A 141 -19.59 -9.00 -14.47
C GLY A 141 -19.61 -7.51 -14.81
N PHE A 142 -18.70 -7.07 -15.67
CA PHE A 142 -18.59 -5.68 -16.11
C PHE A 142 -19.44 -5.44 -17.36
N THR A 143 -20.34 -4.46 -17.28
CA THR A 143 -20.98 -3.89 -18.47
C THR A 143 -20.10 -2.83 -19.12
N ASP A 144 -19.35 -2.11 -18.29
CA ASP A 144 -18.31 -1.17 -18.70
C ASP A 144 -17.14 -1.33 -17.71
N ARG A 145 -16.05 -1.91 -18.17
CA ARG A 145 -14.89 -2.18 -17.32
C ARG A 145 -14.08 -0.92 -17.02
N ALA A 146 -14.02 0.03 -17.97
CA ALA A 146 -13.27 1.26 -17.81
C ALA A 146 -13.90 2.13 -16.70
N GLU A 147 -15.23 2.25 -16.71
CA GLU A 147 -16.01 2.98 -15.71
C GLU A 147 -16.36 2.13 -14.48
N ARG A 148 -15.88 0.88 -14.44
CA ARG A 148 -16.13 -0.10 -13.37
C ARG A 148 -17.62 -0.29 -13.07
N VAL A 149 -18.46 -0.28 -14.09
CA VAL A 149 -19.91 -0.49 -13.96
C VAL A 149 -20.22 -1.96 -14.16
N GLY A 150 -20.98 -2.55 -13.23
CA GLY A 150 -21.30 -3.96 -13.30
C GLY A 150 -22.10 -4.47 -12.11
N ASN A 151 -21.95 -5.77 -11.85
CA ASN A 151 -22.46 -6.40 -10.64
C ASN A 151 -21.53 -7.52 -10.18
N THR A 152 -21.55 -7.81 -8.90
CA THR A 152 -20.72 -8.82 -8.25
C THR A 152 -21.54 -9.98 -7.71
N GLY A 153 -20.85 -11.08 -7.44
CA GLY A 153 -21.39 -12.26 -6.76
C GLY A 153 -20.24 -13.10 -6.23
N ARG A 154 -20.54 -14.04 -5.33
CA ARG A 154 -19.53 -14.93 -4.76
C ARG A 154 -19.92 -16.38 -4.99
N THR A 155 -18.95 -17.22 -5.36
CA THR A 155 -19.25 -18.61 -5.69
C THR A 155 -19.63 -19.41 -4.44
N ASN A 156 -20.66 -20.25 -4.57
CA ASN A 156 -21.06 -21.19 -3.53
C ASN A 156 -20.19 -22.48 -3.56
N ALA A 157 -20.53 -23.48 -2.74
CA ALA A 157 -19.83 -24.76 -2.67
C ALA A 157 -19.77 -25.56 -4.01
N ARG A 158 -20.64 -25.23 -4.97
CA ARG A 158 -20.64 -25.81 -6.33
C ARG A 158 -19.88 -24.93 -7.34
N GLY A 159 -19.15 -23.92 -6.88
CA GLY A 159 -18.39 -23.01 -7.73
C GLY A 159 -19.26 -22.04 -8.54
N ILE A 160 -20.53 -21.84 -8.17
CA ILE A 160 -21.46 -21.00 -8.94
C ILE A 160 -21.69 -19.67 -8.22
N ALA A 161 -21.43 -18.57 -8.90
CA ALA A 161 -21.83 -17.21 -8.51
C ALA A 161 -22.99 -16.75 -9.39
N ARG A 162 -24.04 -16.17 -8.80
CA ARG A 162 -25.17 -15.62 -9.54
C ARG A 162 -25.08 -14.11 -9.59
N LEU A 163 -24.99 -13.55 -10.79
CA LEU A 163 -25.03 -12.12 -11.05
C LEU A 163 -26.41 -11.72 -11.58
N ALA A 164 -26.91 -10.55 -11.20
CA ALA A 164 -28.21 -10.05 -11.65
C ALA A 164 -28.07 -8.73 -12.40
N PHE A 165 -28.68 -8.62 -13.58
CA PHE A 165 -28.63 -7.42 -14.40
C PHE A 165 -30.04 -6.98 -14.82
N PRO A 166 -30.26 -5.69 -15.14
CA PRO A 166 -31.48 -5.25 -15.80
C PRO A 166 -31.72 -6.02 -17.11
N ALA A 167 -32.98 -6.23 -17.49
CA ALA A 167 -33.35 -6.87 -18.76
C ALA A 167 -32.82 -6.14 -20.00
N SER A 168 -32.49 -4.85 -19.89
CA SER A 168 -31.90 -4.03 -20.97
C SER A 168 -30.44 -4.39 -21.27
N VAL A 169 -29.71 -4.98 -20.32
CA VAL A 169 -28.33 -5.43 -20.52
C VAL A 169 -28.36 -6.77 -21.23
N THR A 170 -27.91 -6.86 -22.47
CA THR A 170 -27.93 -8.14 -23.24
C THR A 170 -26.59 -8.85 -23.27
N SER A 171 -25.51 -8.13 -22.94
CA SER A 171 -24.15 -8.65 -22.91
C SER A 171 -23.30 -7.91 -21.87
N LEU A 172 -22.18 -8.54 -21.49
CA LEU A 172 -21.15 -7.99 -20.61
C LEU A 172 -19.84 -7.85 -21.40
N GLU A 173 -19.11 -6.76 -21.15
CA GLU A 173 -17.77 -6.56 -21.72
C GLU A 173 -16.82 -7.67 -21.25
N SER A 174 -16.89 -8.01 -19.96
CA SER A 174 -16.14 -9.10 -19.37
C SER A 174 -16.80 -9.67 -18.12
N VAL A 175 -16.46 -10.92 -17.82
CA VAL A 175 -16.68 -11.53 -16.52
C VAL A 175 -15.32 -11.95 -15.99
N GLU A 176 -15.00 -11.56 -14.77
CA GLU A 176 -13.75 -11.86 -14.08
C GLU A 176 -14.04 -12.68 -12.81
N ALA A 177 -13.23 -13.71 -12.56
CA ALA A 177 -13.21 -14.46 -11.30
C ALA A 177 -11.91 -14.14 -10.57
N ILE A 178 -12.01 -13.77 -9.30
CA ILE A 178 -10.92 -13.22 -8.49
C ILE A 178 -10.79 -14.08 -7.22
N PRO A 179 -10.00 -15.17 -7.29
CA PRO A 179 -9.71 -15.99 -6.11
C PRO A 179 -8.86 -15.20 -5.11
N GLU A 180 -9.12 -15.40 -3.82
CA GLU A 180 -8.36 -14.75 -2.73
C GLU A 180 -6.92 -15.30 -2.64
N SER A 181 -6.74 -16.61 -2.84
CA SER A 181 -5.45 -17.28 -2.82
C SER A 181 -5.45 -18.55 -3.67
N GLY A 182 -4.26 -19.09 -3.96
CA GLY A 182 -4.02 -20.38 -4.61
C GLY A 182 -4.20 -20.40 -6.13
N TYR A 183 -4.85 -19.38 -6.71
CA TYR A 183 -5.20 -19.34 -8.12
C TYR A 183 -4.97 -17.96 -8.74
N TRP A 184 -4.70 -17.94 -10.04
CA TRP A 184 -4.68 -16.73 -10.85
C TRP A 184 -6.11 -16.26 -11.12
N PRO A 185 -6.38 -14.93 -11.10
CA PRO A 185 -7.64 -14.38 -11.58
C PRO A 185 -7.90 -14.80 -13.03
N ALA A 186 -9.13 -15.25 -13.32
CA ALA A 186 -9.54 -15.67 -14.65
C ALA A 186 -10.52 -14.67 -15.26
N TYR A 187 -10.60 -14.64 -16.59
CA TYR A 187 -11.55 -13.78 -17.28
C TYR A 187 -12.10 -14.41 -18.56
N VAL A 188 -13.27 -13.92 -18.97
CA VAL A 188 -13.84 -14.10 -20.31
C VAL A 188 -14.36 -12.76 -20.81
N ARG A 189 -14.27 -12.50 -22.11
CA ARG A 189 -14.75 -11.26 -22.75
C ARG A 189 -16.01 -11.51 -23.56
N ARG A 190 -16.82 -10.46 -23.73
CA ARG A 190 -18.02 -10.45 -24.60
C ARG A 190 -18.99 -11.58 -24.25
N VAL A 191 -19.47 -11.58 -23.02
CA VAL A 191 -20.38 -12.62 -22.50
C VAL A 191 -21.83 -12.25 -22.86
N SER A 192 -22.52 -13.13 -23.58
CA SER A 192 -23.96 -13.00 -23.84
C SER A 192 -24.76 -13.41 -22.61
N LEU A 193 -25.81 -12.66 -22.28
CA LEU A 193 -26.75 -13.03 -21.21
C LEU A 193 -27.87 -13.97 -21.68
N ALA A 194 -27.97 -14.26 -22.99
CA ALA A 194 -29.03 -15.09 -23.57
C ALA A 194 -29.06 -16.51 -23.00
N ASP A 195 -27.88 -17.13 -22.78
CA ASP A 195 -27.76 -18.49 -22.27
C ASP A 195 -27.90 -18.55 -20.74
N GLY A 196 -27.83 -17.39 -20.07
CA GLY A 196 -27.85 -17.27 -18.61
C GLY A 196 -26.69 -17.97 -17.90
N ARG A 197 -25.63 -18.39 -18.61
CA ARG A 197 -24.49 -19.14 -18.06
C ARG A 197 -23.15 -18.69 -18.64
N ALA A 198 -22.13 -18.69 -17.79
CA ALA A 198 -20.74 -18.53 -18.20
C ALA A 198 -19.85 -19.47 -17.38
N ARG A 199 -18.69 -19.84 -17.92
CA ARG A 199 -17.71 -20.70 -17.24
C ARG A 199 -16.32 -20.09 -17.30
N LEU A 200 -15.68 -19.95 -16.15
CA LEU A 200 -14.30 -19.46 -16.00
C LEU A 200 -13.41 -20.56 -15.41
N GLN A 201 -12.18 -20.63 -15.91
CA GLN A 201 -11.18 -21.58 -15.45
C GLN A 201 -10.04 -20.81 -14.82
N ALA A 202 -9.88 -20.92 -13.50
CA ALA A 202 -8.84 -20.27 -12.74
C ALA A 202 -7.57 -21.15 -12.74
N PRO A 203 -6.45 -20.70 -13.34
CA PRO A 203 -5.20 -21.44 -13.29
C PRO A 203 -4.68 -21.52 -11.85
N PRO A 204 -4.30 -22.69 -11.32
CA PRO A 204 -3.62 -22.77 -10.04
C PRO A 204 -2.27 -22.03 -10.09
N ILE A 205 -1.83 -21.49 -8.96
CA ILE A 205 -0.50 -20.90 -8.83
C ILE A 205 0.54 -22.03 -8.92
N ASP A 206 1.45 -21.92 -9.89
CA ASP A 206 2.65 -22.75 -9.99
C ASP A 206 3.83 -22.01 -9.34
N LEU A 207 4.31 -22.52 -8.21
CA LEU A 207 5.44 -21.94 -7.46
C LEU A 207 6.80 -22.23 -8.12
N ALA A 208 6.85 -23.05 -9.16
CA ALA A 208 8.03 -23.23 -9.99
C ALA A 208 8.08 -22.28 -11.20
N ALA A 209 6.95 -21.66 -11.55
CA ALA A 209 6.88 -20.73 -12.67
C ALA A 209 7.66 -19.45 -12.38
N GLN A 210 8.36 -18.97 -13.42
CA GLN A 210 8.98 -17.66 -13.41
C GLN A 210 7.93 -16.57 -13.64
N ASP A 211 8.11 -15.42 -13.00
CA ASP A 211 7.28 -14.24 -13.22
C ASP A 211 8.11 -13.09 -13.82
N ILE A 212 7.48 -11.92 -13.93
CA ILE A 212 8.11 -10.72 -14.47
C ILE A 212 9.42 -10.32 -13.75
N ARG A 213 9.59 -10.65 -12.46
CA ARG A 213 10.83 -10.32 -11.72
C ARG A 213 12.02 -11.11 -12.26
N SER A 214 11.80 -12.36 -12.67
CA SER A 214 12.84 -13.19 -13.30
C SER A 214 13.29 -12.62 -14.65
N HIS A 215 12.39 -11.95 -15.38
CA HIS A 215 12.72 -11.31 -16.66
C HIS A 215 13.66 -10.11 -16.46
N PHE A 216 13.29 -9.19 -15.55
CA PHE A 216 14.09 -7.98 -15.32
C PHE A 216 15.40 -8.26 -14.59
N LYS A 217 15.52 -9.41 -13.89
CA LYS A 217 16.71 -9.79 -13.13
C LYS A 217 17.16 -8.69 -12.16
N LEU A 218 16.22 -8.12 -11.40
CA LEU A 218 16.44 -6.94 -10.54
C LEU A 218 17.78 -6.98 -9.78
N ILE A 219 18.76 -6.22 -10.29
CA ILE A 219 20.14 -6.07 -9.79
C ILE A 219 20.97 -7.37 -9.80
N GLY A 220 20.47 -8.50 -10.30
CA GLY A 220 21.15 -9.81 -10.25
C GLY A 220 21.14 -10.46 -8.86
N GLU A 221 21.58 -11.73 -8.75
CA GLU A 221 21.47 -12.54 -7.53
C GLU A 221 22.75 -12.65 -6.69
N ASP A 222 23.82 -11.98 -7.08
CA ASP A 222 25.13 -11.95 -6.42
C ASP A 222 25.14 -11.24 -5.05
N ALA A 223 24.05 -10.55 -4.70
CA ALA A 223 23.75 -10.14 -3.33
C ALA A 223 22.27 -10.41 -3.03
N ASP A 224 21.98 -10.88 -1.81
CA ASP A 224 20.64 -11.25 -1.37
C ASP A 224 20.00 -10.22 -0.42
N GLY A 225 20.68 -9.10 -0.15
CA GLY A 225 20.23 -8.06 0.79
C GLY A 225 20.71 -8.25 2.23
N HIS A 226 21.58 -9.23 2.50
CA HIS A 226 22.15 -9.44 3.83
C HIS A 226 22.76 -8.16 4.42
N GLY A 227 22.46 -7.90 5.70
CA GLY A 227 22.94 -6.73 6.45
C GLY A 227 22.11 -5.45 6.26
N VAL A 228 21.13 -5.46 5.36
CA VAL A 228 20.20 -4.33 5.16
C VAL A 228 18.91 -4.58 5.92
N LYS A 229 18.45 -3.57 6.66
CA LYS A 229 17.17 -3.61 7.38
C LYS A 229 16.09 -2.89 6.60
N VAL A 230 14.94 -3.55 6.42
CA VAL A 230 13.81 -3.00 5.65
C VAL A 230 12.56 -2.93 6.51
N GLY A 231 12.02 -1.73 6.69
CA GLY A 231 10.74 -1.50 7.35
C GLY A 231 9.57 -1.60 6.37
N VAL A 232 8.60 -2.47 6.65
CA VAL A 232 7.35 -2.60 5.91
C VAL A 232 6.24 -1.98 6.75
N ILE A 233 5.74 -0.83 6.33
CA ILE A 233 4.63 -0.13 7.00
C ILE A 233 3.36 -0.41 6.20
N ASP A 234 2.54 -1.32 6.72
CA ASP A 234 1.43 -1.92 5.97
C ASP A 234 0.36 -2.51 6.92
N THR A 235 -0.47 -3.42 6.42
CA THR A 235 -1.58 -4.12 7.08
C THR A 235 -1.15 -5.18 8.11
N GLY A 236 0.15 -5.48 8.16
CA GLY A 236 0.76 -6.48 9.02
C GLY A 236 1.63 -7.47 8.23
N ALA A 237 2.03 -8.56 8.86
CA ALA A 237 2.56 -9.73 8.19
C ALA A 237 2.20 -10.98 8.99
N SER A 238 1.40 -11.87 8.38
CA SER A 238 1.02 -13.13 8.98
C SER A 238 2.18 -14.13 8.98
N ARG A 239 2.16 -15.07 9.93
CA ARG A 239 3.13 -16.17 9.94
C ARG A 239 3.04 -16.96 8.64
N HIS A 240 4.18 -17.15 7.98
CA HIS A 240 4.24 -17.81 6.68
C HIS A 240 5.58 -18.54 6.55
N ALA A 241 5.60 -19.71 5.88
CA ALA A 241 6.79 -20.55 5.77
C ALA A 241 7.97 -19.83 5.09
N ASP A 242 7.67 -18.95 4.13
CA ASP A 242 8.68 -18.18 3.41
C ASP A 242 9.09 -16.88 4.10
N LEU A 243 8.45 -16.47 5.21
CA LEU A 243 8.72 -15.18 5.84
C LEU A 243 9.45 -15.32 7.16
N HIS A 244 10.50 -14.52 7.32
CA HIS A 244 11.17 -14.32 8.60
C HIS A 244 11.11 -12.85 9.02
N VAL A 245 10.12 -12.52 9.86
CA VAL A 245 9.99 -11.17 10.43
C VAL A 245 10.92 -11.05 11.62
N ARG A 246 11.97 -10.22 11.49
CA ARG A 246 12.98 -9.99 12.54
C ARG A 246 12.44 -9.17 13.71
N ARG A 247 11.50 -8.27 13.41
CA ARG A 247 10.81 -7.40 14.38
C ARG A 247 9.41 -7.07 13.88
N GLY A 248 8.40 -7.21 14.73
CA GLY A 248 7.01 -6.83 14.44
C GLY A 248 6.48 -5.86 15.50
N ARG A 249 5.82 -4.79 15.07
CA ARG A 249 5.15 -3.81 15.95
C ARG A 249 3.80 -3.42 15.38
N ASN A 250 2.79 -3.35 16.24
CA ASN A 250 1.48 -2.81 15.92
C ASN A 250 1.36 -1.41 16.52
N VAL A 251 1.04 -0.42 15.68
CA VAL A 251 0.87 0.96 16.11
C VAL A 251 -0.60 1.37 16.23
N VAL A 252 -1.52 0.48 15.87
CA VAL A 252 -2.97 0.73 15.97
C VAL A 252 -3.37 0.80 17.43
N LYS A 253 -3.85 1.97 17.85
CA LYS A 253 -4.29 2.18 19.23
C LYS A 253 -5.48 1.27 19.57
N GLY A 254 -5.38 0.56 20.69
CA GLY A 254 -6.41 -0.37 21.15
C GLY A 254 -6.12 -1.83 20.78
N GLU A 255 -5.14 -2.08 19.90
CA GLU A 255 -4.67 -3.42 19.57
C GLU A 255 -3.39 -3.79 20.34
N PRO A 256 -3.09 -5.10 20.52
CA PRO A 256 -1.87 -5.54 21.18
C PRO A 256 -0.60 -5.09 20.40
N PRO A 257 0.35 -4.37 21.03
CA PRO A 257 1.51 -3.80 20.32
C PRO A 257 2.46 -4.79 19.62
N ALA A 258 2.38 -6.08 19.98
CA ALA A 258 3.19 -7.14 19.37
C ALA A 258 2.43 -7.93 18.29
N ASP A 259 1.12 -7.71 18.13
CA ASP A 259 0.30 -8.44 17.17
C ASP A 259 0.33 -7.76 15.80
N VAL A 260 1.18 -8.29 14.93
CA VAL A 260 1.27 -7.85 13.52
C VAL A 260 0.50 -8.76 12.57
N THR A 261 -0.45 -9.55 13.06
CA THR A 261 -1.23 -10.45 12.21
C THR A 261 -1.92 -9.66 11.11
N ASP A 262 -1.75 -10.14 9.88
CA ASP A 262 -2.28 -9.51 8.70
C ASP A 262 -3.66 -10.11 8.38
N HIS A 263 -4.70 -9.29 8.55
CA HIS A 263 -6.08 -9.66 8.30
C HIS A 263 -6.57 -9.30 6.89
N ILE A 264 -5.77 -8.52 6.15
CA ILE A 264 -6.08 -8.10 4.77
C ILE A 264 -5.25 -8.92 3.78
N GLY A 265 -4.05 -9.32 4.19
CA GLY A 265 -3.09 -10.14 3.43
C GLY A 265 -2.14 -9.34 2.55
N HIS A 266 -2.39 -8.04 2.38
CA HIS A 266 -1.58 -7.14 1.56
C HIS A 266 -0.14 -7.01 2.08
N GLY A 267 0.04 -6.82 3.38
CA GLY A 267 1.36 -6.61 3.98
C GLY A 267 2.21 -7.88 4.00
N THR A 268 1.58 -9.04 4.14
CA THR A 268 2.22 -10.35 3.96
C THR A 268 2.73 -10.52 2.53
N HIS A 269 1.94 -10.08 1.54
CA HIS A 269 2.30 -10.10 0.12
C HIS A 269 3.48 -9.18 -0.17
N VAL A 270 3.42 -7.94 0.30
CA VAL A 270 4.49 -6.94 0.22
C VAL A 270 5.79 -7.46 0.85
N ALA A 271 5.72 -8.01 2.07
CA ALA A 271 6.88 -8.58 2.76
C ALA A 271 7.50 -9.75 1.99
N GLY A 272 6.67 -10.61 1.38
CA GLY A 272 7.13 -11.72 0.54
C GLY A 272 7.84 -11.26 -0.73
N ILE A 273 7.39 -10.16 -1.35
CA ILE A 273 8.06 -9.59 -2.53
C ILE A 273 9.45 -9.10 -2.13
N ILE A 274 9.60 -8.46 -0.97
CA ILE A 274 10.89 -7.95 -0.49
C ILE A 274 11.81 -9.11 -0.12
N ALA A 275 11.43 -9.97 0.83
CA ALA A 275 12.37 -10.93 1.41
C ALA A 275 11.80 -12.34 1.66
N GLY A 276 10.88 -12.80 0.81
CA GLY A 276 10.46 -14.21 0.81
C GLY A 276 11.65 -15.16 0.64
N ARG A 277 11.76 -16.18 1.50
CA ARG A 277 12.85 -17.16 1.53
C ARG A 277 12.43 -18.51 0.94
N GLY A 278 11.32 -18.53 0.20
CA GLY A 278 10.82 -19.73 -0.45
C GLY A 278 11.78 -20.25 -1.52
N ARG A 279 11.71 -21.56 -1.74
CA ARG A 279 12.47 -22.25 -2.79
C ARG A 279 11.55 -22.51 -3.98
N PRO A 280 12.05 -22.42 -5.23
CA PRO A 280 11.25 -22.75 -6.41
C PRO A 280 10.53 -24.09 -6.27
N GLY A 281 9.24 -24.11 -6.58
CA GLY A 281 8.35 -25.28 -6.44
C GLY A 281 7.83 -25.57 -5.03
N GLN A 282 8.33 -24.87 -3.99
CA GLN A 282 7.87 -25.00 -2.60
C GLN A 282 7.37 -23.69 -2.00
N GLY A 283 7.83 -22.55 -2.52
CA GLY A 283 7.45 -21.24 -2.06
C GLY A 283 7.96 -20.12 -2.97
N VAL A 284 7.77 -18.88 -2.56
CA VAL A 284 8.18 -17.69 -3.31
C VAL A 284 9.47 -17.10 -2.76
N ARG A 285 10.38 -16.78 -3.67
CA ARG A 285 11.60 -16.06 -3.34
C ARG A 285 11.39 -14.57 -3.60
N GLY A 286 11.61 -13.75 -2.57
CA GLY A 286 11.64 -12.30 -2.66
C GLY A 286 12.88 -11.79 -3.40
N VAL A 287 12.90 -10.49 -3.66
CA VAL A 287 14.01 -9.84 -4.37
C VAL A 287 15.28 -9.80 -3.49
N ALA A 288 15.15 -9.56 -2.19
CA ALA A 288 16.23 -9.51 -1.20
C ALA A 288 15.97 -10.46 -0.01
N PRO A 289 16.06 -11.80 -0.20
CA PRO A 289 15.70 -12.78 0.83
C PRO A 289 16.60 -12.75 2.09
N GLY A 290 17.80 -12.17 1.98
CA GLY A 290 18.75 -11.98 3.09
C GLY A 290 18.50 -10.71 3.91
N ALA A 291 17.60 -9.81 3.47
CA ALA A 291 17.29 -8.59 4.22
C ALA A 291 16.57 -8.89 5.55
N ASP A 292 16.84 -8.04 6.55
CA ASP A 292 16.18 -8.08 7.86
C ASP A 292 14.84 -7.34 7.78
N LEU A 293 13.73 -8.09 7.73
CA LEU A 293 12.38 -7.51 7.68
C LEU A 293 11.90 -7.04 9.05
N HIS A 294 11.55 -5.77 9.13
CA HIS A 294 10.81 -5.17 10.23
C HIS A 294 9.40 -4.82 9.75
N VAL A 295 8.36 -5.23 10.48
CA VAL A 295 6.96 -5.02 10.10
C VAL A 295 6.28 -4.08 11.08
N TYR A 296 5.60 -3.07 10.55
CA TYR A 296 4.83 -2.08 11.30
C TYR A 296 3.39 -2.08 10.81
N LYS A 297 2.48 -2.65 11.61
CA LYS A 297 1.04 -2.71 11.30
C LYS A 297 0.38 -1.37 11.61
N VAL A 298 -0.19 -0.73 10.59
CA VAL A 298 -0.88 0.58 10.69
C VAL A 298 -2.38 0.52 10.38
N PHE A 299 -2.87 -0.59 9.85
CA PHE A 299 -4.30 -0.83 9.56
C PHE A 299 -4.90 -1.69 10.67
N GLY A 300 -5.98 -1.20 11.27
CA GLY A 300 -6.72 -1.94 12.29
C GLY A 300 -7.40 -3.18 11.72
N LYS A 301 -7.70 -4.16 12.58
CA LYS A 301 -8.31 -5.44 12.20
C LYS A 301 -9.62 -5.29 11.41
N GLU A 302 -10.38 -4.24 11.68
CA GLU A 302 -11.69 -3.96 11.07
C GLU A 302 -11.64 -2.71 10.18
N GLU A 303 -10.44 -2.22 9.85
CA GLU A 303 -10.25 -0.98 9.10
C GLU A 303 -9.63 -1.24 7.72
N GLU A 304 -10.26 -0.70 6.67
CA GLU A 304 -9.70 -0.75 5.32
C GLU A 304 -8.66 0.36 5.05
N THR A 305 -8.55 1.34 5.95
CA THR A 305 -7.65 2.48 5.82
C THR A 305 -6.89 2.77 7.10
N ALA A 306 -5.64 3.22 6.96
CA ALA A 306 -4.77 3.59 8.06
C ALA A 306 -4.81 5.10 8.34
N SER A 307 -4.73 5.47 9.62
CA SER A 307 -4.58 6.86 10.05
C SER A 307 -3.18 7.39 9.69
N SER A 308 -3.11 8.62 9.17
CA SER A 308 -1.84 9.35 8.93
C SER A 308 -0.95 9.38 10.17
N PHE A 309 -1.56 9.49 11.36
CA PHE A 309 -0.86 9.47 12.64
C PHE A 309 -0.16 8.12 12.91
N HIS A 310 -0.85 7.00 12.66
CA HIS A 310 -0.25 5.67 12.80
C HIS A 310 0.90 5.49 11.80
N ILE A 311 0.75 5.97 10.56
CA ILE A 311 1.80 5.93 9.54
C ILE A 311 3.02 6.75 9.97
N ALA A 312 2.82 8.00 10.41
CA ALA A 312 3.90 8.85 10.91
C ALA A 312 4.63 8.20 12.11
N LYS A 313 3.88 7.61 13.04
CA LYS A 313 4.44 6.86 14.18
C LYS A 313 5.23 5.63 13.74
N ALA A 314 4.74 4.88 12.75
CA ALA A 314 5.45 3.73 12.20
C ALA A 314 6.75 4.13 11.50
N ILE A 315 6.77 5.23 10.73
CA ILE A 315 7.99 5.77 10.11
C ILE A 315 9.02 6.11 11.20
N ARG A 316 8.59 6.81 12.26
CA ARG A 316 9.47 7.09 13.41
C ARG A 316 10.06 5.80 13.99
N MET A 317 9.22 4.80 14.27
CA MET A 317 9.69 3.54 14.85
C MET A 317 10.63 2.78 13.91
N ALA A 318 10.41 2.85 12.59
CA ALA A 318 11.32 2.24 11.60
C ALA A 318 12.71 2.88 11.63
N VAL A 319 12.76 4.21 11.72
CA VAL A 319 14.02 4.95 11.89
C VAL A 319 14.71 4.57 13.20
N ASP A 320 13.98 4.55 14.32
CA ASP A 320 14.51 4.25 15.65
C ASP A 320 14.99 2.79 15.77
N ASP A 321 14.33 1.85 15.10
CA ASP A 321 14.75 0.45 15.01
C ASP A 321 15.91 0.23 14.01
N GLY A 322 16.36 1.30 13.33
CA GLY A 322 17.53 1.30 12.46
C GLY A 322 17.29 0.79 11.05
N CYS A 323 16.06 0.82 10.53
CA CYS A 323 15.76 0.44 9.14
C CYS A 323 16.50 1.34 8.15
N ASP A 324 17.12 0.77 7.13
CA ASP A 324 17.83 1.53 6.08
C ASP A 324 16.87 2.01 4.99
N LEU A 325 15.87 1.18 4.69
CA LEU A 325 14.82 1.44 3.71
C LEU A 325 13.45 1.25 4.37
N VAL A 326 12.48 2.03 3.93
CA VAL A 326 11.07 1.92 4.36
C VAL A 326 10.18 1.79 3.13
N ASN A 327 9.40 0.72 3.07
CA ASN A 327 8.37 0.48 2.06
C ASN A 327 7.03 1.08 2.51
N LEU A 328 6.43 1.90 1.65
CA LEU A 328 5.11 2.50 1.81
C LEU A 328 4.21 2.10 0.63
N SER A 329 3.64 0.90 0.69
CA SER A 329 2.66 0.39 -0.29
C SER A 329 1.24 0.87 0.02
N LEU A 330 1.11 2.18 0.26
CA LEU A 330 -0.13 2.83 0.68
C LEU A 330 -0.17 4.27 0.17
N GLY A 331 -1.36 4.84 0.06
CA GLY A 331 -1.52 6.18 -0.47
C GLY A 331 -2.90 6.79 -0.37
N GLY A 332 -2.99 8.04 -0.82
CA GLY A 332 -4.22 8.80 -1.03
C GLY A 332 -3.96 10.13 -1.75
N ASP A 333 -5.04 10.77 -2.19
CA ASP A 333 -5.04 11.98 -3.02
C ASP A 333 -4.70 13.28 -2.27
N SER A 334 -4.68 13.23 -0.95
CA SER A 334 -4.61 14.39 -0.07
C SER A 334 -3.26 14.48 0.64
N GLU A 335 -2.73 15.70 0.79
CA GLU A 335 -1.48 15.93 1.51
C GLU A 335 -1.56 15.44 2.97
N VAL A 336 -0.47 14.84 3.46
CA VAL A 336 -0.33 14.28 4.82
C VAL A 336 0.87 14.89 5.57
N PRO A 337 0.73 16.10 6.13
CA PRO A 337 1.86 16.86 6.67
C PRO A 337 2.61 16.19 7.83
N ASP A 338 1.90 15.42 8.65
CA ASP A 338 2.46 14.63 9.75
C ASP A 338 3.34 13.48 9.23
N VAL A 339 2.93 12.83 8.14
CA VAL A 339 3.74 11.82 7.44
C VAL A 339 4.95 12.45 6.77
N LEU A 340 4.79 13.60 6.09
CA LEU A 340 5.91 14.34 5.49
C LEU A 340 7.00 14.70 6.51
N ARG A 341 6.61 15.17 7.70
CA ARG A 341 7.56 15.48 8.78
C ARG A 341 8.43 14.28 9.14
N GLU A 342 7.84 13.08 9.23
CA GLU A 342 8.58 11.87 9.59
C GLU A 342 9.39 11.30 8.41
N ILE A 343 8.96 11.52 7.17
CA ILE A 343 9.78 11.25 5.96
C ILE A 343 11.02 12.15 5.95
N GLN A 344 10.87 13.45 6.21
CA GLN A 344 11.99 14.38 6.29
C GLN A 344 12.96 13.99 7.40
N ARG A 345 12.44 13.54 8.54
CA ARG A 345 13.29 12.97 9.60
C ARG A 345 14.01 11.70 9.15
N ALA A 346 13.32 10.78 8.48
CA ALA A 346 13.92 9.55 7.97
C ALA A 346 15.14 9.88 7.09
N ARG A 347 14.97 10.81 6.14
CA ARG A 347 16.07 11.35 5.32
C ARG A 347 17.21 11.91 6.18
N ALA A 348 16.90 12.80 7.12
CA ALA A 348 17.88 13.41 8.00
C ALA A 348 18.66 12.40 8.85
N MET A 349 18.06 11.23 9.12
CA MET A 349 18.64 10.10 9.86
C MET A 349 19.19 8.99 8.95
N GLY A 350 19.40 9.28 7.65
CA GLY A 350 20.03 8.36 6.71
C GLY A 350 19.15 7.22 6.21
N VAL A 351 17.84 7.32 6.36
CA VAL A 351 16.83 6.31 5.95
C VAL A 351 16.08 6.81 4.72
N VAL A 352 15.80 5.90 3.77
CA VAL A 352 15.06 6.25 2.54
C VAL A 352 13.67 5.62 2.55
N CYS A 353 12.64 6.45 2.40
CA CYS A 353 11.27 6.00 2.16
C CYS A 353 11.03 5.84 0.65
N ILE A 354 10.44 4.72 0.27
CA ILE A 354 10.05 4.38 -1.10
C ILE A 354 8.55 4.10 -1.06
N ALA A 355 7.77 4.71 -1.95
CA ALA A 355 6.31 4.62 -1.91
C ALA A 355 5.72 4.21 -3.27
N ALA A 356 4.59 3.52 -3.21
CA ALA A 356 3.77 3.22 -4.37
C ALA A 356 3.17 4.52 -4.96
N ALA A 357 3.08 4.60 -6.29
CA ALA A 357 2.61 5.81 -6.97
C ALA A 357 1.09 6.00 -6.98
N GLY A 358 0.29 4.95 -6.75
CA GLY A 358 -1.18 4.99 -6.85
C GLY A 358 -1.72 4.21 -8.04
N ASN A 359 -3.03 3.91 -8.04
CA ASN A 359 -3.66 2.95 -8.97
C ASN A 359 -4.93 3.51 -9.65
N ASP A 360 -5.01 4.81 -9.82
CA ASP A 360 -6.20 5.56 -10.24
C ASP A 360 -6.14 5.88 -11.75
N TYR A 361 -5.71 4.90 -12.55
CA TYR A 361 -5.80 4.92 -14.01
C TYR A 361 -5.17 6.14 -14.68
N ARG A 362 -3.86 6.32 -14.51
CA ARG A 362 -3.09 7.47 -15.05
C ARG A 362 -3.41 8.80 -14.39
N SER A 363 -3.98 8.80 -13.19
CA SER A 363 -4.09 10.01 -12.39
C SER A 363 -2.72 10.45 -11.85
N GLU A 364 -2.71 11.59 -11.16
CA GLU A 364 -1.55 12.12 -10.48
C GLU A 364 -1.05 11.17 -9.37
N VAL A 365 0.25 11.18 -9.10
CA VAL A 365 0.89 10.33 -8.08
C VAL A 365 0.28 10.57 -6.69
N ASP A 366 -0.03 9.53 -5.92
CA ASP A 366 -0.59 9.68 -4.58
C ASP A 366 0.44 10.18 -3.56
N TYR A 367 -0.03 10.78 -2.46
CA TYR A 367 0.78 10.95 -1.26
C TYR A 367 0.89 9.63 -0.50
N PRO A 368 2.07 9.27 0.06
CA PRO A 368 3.26 10.11 0.20
C PRO A 368 4.22 10.05 -1.01
N GLY A 369 3.94 9.28 -2.06
CA GLY A 369 4.79 9.19 -3.25
C GLY A 369 5.04 10.54 -3.93
N ARG A 370 4.08 11.47 -3.89
CA ARG A 370 4.20 12.81 -4.47
C ARG A 370 5.24 13.71 -3.78
N TYR A 371 5.73 13.35 -2.59
CA TYR A 371 6.77 14.14 -1.92
C TYR A 371 8.14 13.94 -2.56
N SER A 372 8.86 15.04 -2.84
CA SER A 372 10.19 15.00 -3.47
C SER A 372 11.27 14.28 -2.65
N GLN A 373 11.04 14.06 -1.36
CA GLN A 373 11.90 13.27 -0.48
C GLN A 373 11.70 11.75 -0.62
N VAL A 374 10.68 11.32 -1.36
CA VAL A 374 10.29 9.91 -1.53
C VAL A 374 10.66 9.45 -2.94
N LEU A 375 11.14 8.20 -3.06
CA LEU A 375 11.22 7.56 -4.37
C LEU A 375 9.85 6.96 -4.70
N ALA A 376 9.08 7.63 -5.55
CA ALA A 376 7.80 7.12 -6.04
C ALA A 376 7.99 6.02 -7.09
N VAL A 377 7.23 4.93 -6.96
CA VAL A 377 7.35 3.74 -7.82
C VAL A 377 6.06 3.49 -8.58
N SER A 378 6.12 3.62 -9.91
CA SER A 378 5.05 3.21 -10.83
C SER A 378 5.11 1.70 -11.13
N ALA A 379 4.04 1.16 -11.73
CA ALA A 379 3.92 -0.27 -12.01
C ALA A 379 4.12 -0.60 -13.50
N SER A 380 5.06 -1.50 -13.79
CA SER A 380 5.19 -2.16 -15.09
C SER A 380 4.52 -3.52 -15.11
N GLY A 381 4.09 -3.91 -16.31
CA GLY A 381 3.75 -5.28 -16.65
C GLY A 381 4.49 -5.71 -17.91
N ARG A 382 4.48 -7.02 -18.17
CA ARG A 382 5.08 -7.61 -19.36
C ARG A 382 4.17 -8.67 -19.95
N LYS A 383 3.95 -8.64 -21.25
CA LYS A 383 3.12 -9.64 -21.94
C LYS A 383 3.82 -11.00 -21.94
N GLY A 384 3.06 -12.05 -21.61
CA GLY A 384 3.53 -13.45 -21.68
C GLY A 384 4.29 -13.95 -20.45
N VAL A 385 4.21 -13.26 -19.30
CA VAL A 385 4.79 -13.68 -18.00
C VAL A 385 3.72 -14.07 -16.98
N TYR A 386 2.49 -14.29 -17.45
CA TYR A 386 1.34 -14.78 -16.70
C TYR A 386 0.59 -15.79 -17.57
N PRO A 387 -0.23 -16.69 -17.00
CA PRO A 387 -1.01 -17.66 -17.78
C PRO A 387 -1.87 -16.97 -18.85
N ALA A 388 -2.03 -17.59 -20.02
CA ALA A 388 -2.70 -16.98 -21.17
C ALA A 388 -4.16 -16.56 -20.90
N HIS A 389 -4.82 -17.20 -19.95
CA HIS A 389 -6.21 -16.93 -19.55
C HIS A 389 -6.33 -16.11 -18.26
N ALA A 390 -5.21 -15.58 -17.75
CA ALA A 390 -5.19 -14.78 -16.54
C ALA A 390 -5.65 -13.34 -16.83
N ALA A 391 -6.43 -12.75 -15.92
CA ALA A 391 -7.03 -11.43 -16.09
C ALA A 391 -6.01 -10.26 -16.13
N GLN A 392 -4.74 -10.55 -15.86
CA GLN A 392 -3.60 -9.61 -15.96
C GLN A 392 -3.38 -9.07 -17.38
N VAL A 393 -3.78 -9.83 -18.41
CA VAL A 393 -3.73 -9.37 -19.81
C VAL A 393 -4.57 -8.12 -20.04
N LEU A 394 -5.58 -7.88 -19.20
CA LEU A 394 -6.47 -6.72 -19.28
C LEU A 394 -5.79 -5.41 -18.85
N SER A 395 -4.66 -5.48 -18.14
CA SER A 395 -3.93 -4.30 -17.63
C SER A 395 -2.91 -3.74 -18.63
N ALA A 396 -2.74 -4.38 -19.79
CA ALA A 396 -1.81 -3.94 -20.82
C ALA A 396 -2.39 -2.78 -21.64
N ALA A 397 -1.80 -1.60 -21.50
CA ALA A 397 -2.16 -0.39 -22.23
C ALA A 397 -0.92 0.30 -22.81
N LYS A 398 -1.13 1.20 -23.79
CA LYS A 398 -0.07 2.10 -24.26
C LYS A 398 0.30 3.11 -23.15
N PRO A 399 1.54 3.66 -23.16
CA PRO A 399 2.64 3.35 -24.08
C PRO A 399 3.27 1.97 -23.81
N PHE A 400 3.89 1.42 -24.86
CA PHE A 400 4.76 0.24 -24.75
C PHE A 400 6.22 0.68 -24.76
N GLY A 401 7.08 -0.08 -24.08
CA GLY A 401 8.50 0.22 -24.00
C GLY A 401 9.25 -0.05 -25.30
N THR A 402 10.57 0.08 -25.24
CA THR A 402 11.49 -0.32 -26.33
C THR A 402 11.30 -1.80 -26.69
N ASP A 403 11.08 -2.66 -25.69
CA ASP A 403 10.48 -3.98 -25.93
C ASP A 403 8.95 -3.83 -25.92
N PRO A 404 8.24 -4.15 -27.02
CA PRO A 404 6.79 -3.98 -27.14
C PRO A 404 5.97 -4.92 -26.22
N LYS A 405 6.63 -5.84 -25.52
CA LYS A 405 6.03 -6.65 -24.45
C LYS A 405 5.94 -5.90 -23.14
N ASP A 406 6.83 -4.95 -22.88
CA ASP A 406 6.82 -4.14 -21.66
C ASP A 406 5.85 -2.98 -21.80
N TYR A 407 5.12 -2.72 -20.71
CA TYR A 407 4.16 -1.64 -20.61
C TYR A 407 4.13 -1.09 -19.19
N VAL A 408 3.72 0.16 -19.07
CA VAL A 408 3.22 0.68 -17.80
C VAL A 408 1.78 0.19 -17.61
N ALA A 409 1.45 -0.40 -16.46
CA ALA A 409 0.12 -0.94 -16.19
C ALA A 409 -0.94 0.16 -16.27
N ASP A 410 -2.10 -0.10 -16.89
CA ASP A 410 -3.18 0.87 -17.11
C ASP A 410 -3.60 1.64 -15.85
N PHE A 411 -3.68 0.94 -14.72
CA PHE A 411 -4.03 1.49 -13.42
C PHE A 411 -2.95 2.42 -12.84
N SER A 412 -1.67 2.29 -13.20
CA SER A 412 -0.59 3.02 -12.53
C SER A 412 -0.75 4.53 -12.71
N ASN A 413 -0.73 5.26 -11.59
CA ASN A 413 -0.61 6.72 -11.61
C ASN A 413 0.73 7.16 -12.21
N VAL A 414 0.76 8.37 -12.73
CA VAL A 414 1.84 8.94 -13.56
C VAL A 414 2.07 10.40 -13.17
N GLY A 415 3.25 10.91 -13.46
CA GLY A 415 3.61 12.28 -13.09
C GLY A 415 5.11 12.52 -13.13
N SER A 416 5.51 13.78 -12.98
CA SER A 416 6.93 14.16 -12.89
C SER A 416 7.57 13.70 -11.58
N GLU A 417 6.76 13.29 -10.60
CA GLU A 417 7.18 12.77 -9.29
C GLU A 417 7.65 11.31 -9.36
N ILE A 418 7.33 10.57 -10.44
CA ILE A 418 7.78 9.19 -10.60
C ILE A 418 9.31 9.15 -10.63
N SER A 419 9.89 8.39 -9.71
CA SER A 419 11.33 8.22 -9.59
C SER A 419 11.81 6.95 -10.30
N LEU A 420 11.06 5.85 -10.15
CA LEU A 420 11.41 4.52 -10.64
C LEU A 420 10.15 3.78 -11.09
N ILE A 421 10.32 2.72 -11.89
CA ILE A 421 9.26 1.76 -12.23
C ILE A 421 9.64 0.36 -11.78
N GLY A 422 8.67 -0.39 -11.24
CA GLY A 422 8.86 -1.76 -10.78
C GLY A 422 7.82 -2.74 -11.31
N PRO A 423 8.09 -4.05 -11.27
CA PRO A 423 7.13 -5.07 -11.69
C PRO A 423 5.90 -5.08 -10.77
N GLY A 424 4.73 -4.77 -11.32
CA GLY A 424 3.49 -4.61 -10.55
C GLY A 424 2.27 -5.33 -11.13
N VAL A 425 2.43 -6.19 -12.14
CA VAL A 425 1.34 -6.97 -12.74
C VAL A 425 1.65 -8.46 -12.66
N GLY A 426 0.71 -9.24 -12.12
CA GLY A 426 0.79 -10.69 -12.00
C GLY A 426 1.80 -11.15 -10.96
N ILE A 427 1.91 -10.44 -9.82
CA ILE A 427 2.95 -10.72 -8.84
C ILE A 427 2.48 -11.79 -7.86
N VAL A 428 3.14 -12.95 -7.92
CA VAL A 428 2.93 -14.06 -6.98
C VAL A 428 3.77 -13.82 -5.72
N SER A 429 3.13 -13.80 -4.55
CA SER A 429 3.83 -13.66 -3.28
C SER A 429 3.13 -14.40 -2.14
N ALA A 430 3.76 -14.40 -0.97
CA ALA A 430 3.24 -14.96 0.27
C ALA A 430 1.91 -14.26 0.64
N TYR A 431 0.97 -15.03 1.16
CA TYR A 431 -0.34 -14.55 1.58
C TYR A 431 -0.76 -15.32 2.83
N PRO A 432 -1.64 -14.80 3.70
CA PRO A 432 -2.16 -15.59 4.81
C PRO A 432 -2.72 -16.93 4.32
N GLY A 433 -2.18 -18.05 4.83
CA GLY A 433 -2.61 -19.40 4.45
C GLY A 433 -2.06 -19.94 3.12
N GLY A 434 -1.19 -19.21 2.40
CA GLY A 434 -0.58 -19.70 1.18
C GLY A 434 -0.02 -18.59 0.29
N TYR A 435 -0.47 -18.53 -0.97
CA TYR A 435 0.06 -17.62 -1.97
C TYR A 435 -1.07 -16.96 -2.74
N ALA A 436 -0.85 -15.73 -3.18
CA ALA A 436 -1.82 -14.98 -3.97
C ALA A 436 -1.15 -14.22 -5.11
N VAL A 437 -1.93 -13.92 -6.15
CA VAL A 437 -1.53 -13.06 -7.27
C VAL A 437 -2.14 -11.69 -7.07
N MET A 438 -1.31 -10.65 -7.05
CA MET A 438 -1.77 -9.27 -6.93
C MET A 438 -1.19 -8.37 -8.02
N ASP A 439 -1.96 -7.34 -8.34
CA ASP A 439 -1.58 -6.26 -9.24
C ASP A 439 -1.62 -4.93 -8.48
N GLY A 440 -0.67 -4.04 -8.73
CA GLY A 440 -0.65 -2.71 -8.14
C GLY A 440 0.74 -2.10 -8.08
N THR A 441 0.78 -0.77 -7.93
CA THR A 441 2.01 -0.07 -7.52
C THR A 441 2.51 -0.53 -6.16
N SER A 442 1.63 -1.08 -5.30
CA SER A 442 2.01 -1.76 -4.06
C SER A 442 2.81 -3.05 -4.22
N MET A 443 2.83 -3.65 -5.40
CA MET A 443 3.68 -4.81 -5.70
C MET A 443 4.98 -4.36 -6.39
N ALA A 444 4.91 -3.29 -7.18
CA ALA A 444 6.08 -2.67 -7.79
C ALA A 444 7.02 -2.04 -6.75
N CYS A 445 6.48 -1.29 -5.79
CA CYS A 445 7.21 -0.64 -4.71
C CYS A 445 8.13 -1.61 -3.93
N PRO A 446 7.64 -2.73 -3.36
CA PRO A 446 8.47 -3.68 -2.62
C PRO A 446 9.50 -4.39 -3.51
N ALA A 447 9.21 -4.59 -4.80
CA ALA A 447 10.20 -5.15 -5.71
C ALA A 447 11.41 -4.20 -5.87
N ILE A 448 11.14 -2.89 -5.97
CA ILE A 448 12.17 -1.85 -6.02
C ILE A 448 12.86 -1.67 -4.67
N VAL A 449 12.14 -1.76 -3.55
CA VAL A 449 12.75 -1.76 -2.21
C VAL A 449 13.73 -2.93 -2.05
N GLY A 450 13.35 -4.14 -2.50
CA GLY A 450 14.24 -5.30 -2.49
C GLY A 450 15.45 -5.12 -3.40
N ALA A 451 15.27 -4.56 -4.60
CA ALA A 451 16.37 -4.24 -5.51
C ALA A 451 17.33 -3.20 -4.89
N ALA A 452 16.80 -2.15 -4.25
CA ALA A 452 17.58 -1.17 -3.52
C ALA A 452 18.32 -1.79 -2.32
N ALA A 453 17.72 -2.76 -1.63
CA ALA A 453 18.38 -3.51 -0.56
C ALA A 453 19.57 -4.34 -1.09
N ARG A 454 19.43 -4.97 -2.27
CA ARG A 454 20.56 -5.65 -2.93
C ARG A 454 21.69 -4.69 -3.28
N LEU A 455 21.37 -3.53 -3.88
CA LEU A 455 22.36 -2.49 -4.20
C LEU A 455 23.09 -2.01 -2.94
N LEU A 456 22.36 -1.78 -1.85
CA LEU A 456 22.94 -1.31 -0.61
C LEU A 456 23.82 -2.38 0.05
N ALA A 457 23.43 -3.65 -0.01
CA ALA A 457 24.26 -4.77 0.46
C ALA A 457 25.58 -4.90 -0.33
N ARG A 458 25.59 -4.56 -1.63
CA ARG A 458 26.81 -4.49 -2.45
C ARG A 458 27.64 -3.24 -2.22
N SER A 459 27.13 -2.31 -1.44
CA SER A 459 27.77 -1.03 -1.18
C SER A 459 28.16 -0.88 0.30
N PRO A 460 29.10 -1.69 0.84
CA PRO A 460 29.58 -1.55 2.22
C PRO A 460 29.98 -0.11 2.60
N ARG A 461 30.52 0.64 1.63
CA ARG A 461 30.85 2.06 1.79
C ARG A 461 29.63 2.91 2.16
N ILE A 462 28.49 2.73 1.49
CA ILE A 462 27.26 3.48 1.77
C ILE A 462 26.58 2.93 3.03
N LEU A 463 26.51 1.61 3.15
CA LEU A 463 25.88 0.95 4.29
C LEU A 463 26.54 1.35 5.62
N GLY A 464 27.88 1.49 5.63
CA GLY A 464 28.69 1.91 6.77
C GLY A 464 28.83 3.42 6.98
N MET A 465 28.17 4.28 6.18
CA MET A 465 28.14 5.73 6.46
C MET A 465 27.39 6.01 7.75
N ASP A 466 27.75 7.13 8.40
CA ASP A 466 26.96 7.68 9.50
C ASP A 466 25.50 7.88 9.08
N ARG A 467 24.57 7.58 9.99
CA ARG A 467 23.13 7.67 9.75
C ARG A 467 22.66 9.13 9.76
N ASN A 468 22.91 9.83 8.66
CA ASN A 468 22.57 11.24 8.44
C ASN A 468 22.09 11.49 7.00
N GLN A 469 21.75 12.75 6.69
CA GLN A 469 21.26 13.15 5.36
C GLN A 469 22.17 12.69 4.21
N ASN A 470 23.50 12.82 4.35
CA ASN A 470 24.46 12.43 3.31
C ASN A 470 24.36 10.95 2.94
N ARG A 471 24.08 10.09 3.93
CA ARG A 471 23.84 8.66 3.67
C ARG A 471 22.56 8.46 2.86
N SER A 472 21.46 9.09 3.24
CA SER A 472 20.19 8.95 2.50
C SER A 472 20.30 9.49 1.07
N ASP A 473 21.11 10.53 0.83
CA ASP A 473 21.41 11.07 -0.48
C ASP A 473 22.23 10.08 -1.32
N ALA A 474 23.25 9.46 -0.71
CA ALA A 474 24.05 8.41 -1.35
C ALA A 474 23.21 7.19 -1.73
N VAL A 475 22.27 6.76 -0.87
CA VAL A 475 21.34 5.65 -1.16
C VAL A 475 20.42 5.99 -2.33
N VAL A 476 19.85 7.20 -2.37
CA VAL A 476 19.01 7.64 -3.49
C VAL A 476 19.81 7.72 -4.79
N LYS A 477 20.99 8.35 -4.75
CA LYS A 477 21.85 8.46 -5.93
C LYS A 477 22.22 7.07 -6.46
N MET A 478 22.61 6.14 -5.58
CA MET A 478 22.91 4.76 -5.93
C MET A 478 21.73 4.07 -6.65
N ALA A 479 20.50 4.23 -6.15
CA ALA A 479 19.33 3.67 -6.79
C ALA A 479 19.08 4.29 -8.17
N LEU A 480 19.12 5.62 -8.29
CA LEU A 480 18.87 6.31 -9.56
C LEU A 480 19.97 6.06 -10.61
N ASP A 481 21.24 5.97 -10.20
CA ASP A 481 22.36 5.64 -11.10
C ASP A 481 22.26 4.20 -11.66
N ALA A 482 21.67 3.29 -10.88
CA ALA A 482 21.46 1.90 -11.28
C ALA A 482 20.23 1.71 -12.18
N ALA A 483 19.33 2.70 -12.26
CA ALA A 483 18.11 2.59 -13.04
C ALA A 483 18.38 2.58 -14.56
N ARG A 484 17.59 1.82 -15.31
CA ARG A 484 17.62 1.78 -16.77
C ARG A 484 16.22 2.01 -17.34
N PRO A 485 16.06 2.94 -18.30
CA PRO A 485 14.75 3.22 -18.89
C PRO A 485 14.25 2.00 -19.68
N LEU A 486 12.93 1.74 -19.60
CA LEU A 486 12.25 0.78 -20.46
C LEU A 486 11.77 1.44 -21.77
N GLY A 487 11.93 2.76 -21.91
CA GLY A 487 11.51 3.51 -23.10
C GLY A 487 10.04 3.92 -23.06
N LEU A 488 9.46 4.03 -21.85
CA LEU A 488 8.07 4.41 -21.63
C LEU A 488 7.91 5.94 -21.49
N GLY A 489 9.00 6.64 -21.19
CA GLY A 489 9.03 8.09 -21.00
C GLY A 489 8.99 8.48 -19.52
N ALA A 490 9.67 9.58 -19.18
CA ALA A 490 9.98 9.95 -17.79
C ALA A 490 8.75 10.10 -16.88
N GLY A 491 7.60 10.56 -17.41
CA GLY A 491 6.36 10.66 -16.62
C GLY A 491 5.74 9.31 -16.21
N PHE A 492 6.14 8.22 -16.87
CA PHE A 492 5.69 6.86 -16.57
C PHE A 492 6.72 6.06 -15.77
N GLU A 493 8.01 6.27 -16.02
CA GLU A 493 9.07 5.40 -15.49
C GLU A 493 10.15 6.11 -14.67
N GLY A 494 10.15 7.43 -14.60
CA GLY A 494 11.20 8.20 -13.95
C GLY A 494 12.57 7.90 -14.57
N ALA A 495 13.52 7.46 -13.73
CA ALA A 495 14.84 7.00 -14.17
C ALA A 495 14.82 5.57 -14.77
N GLY A 496 13.72 4.83 -14.61
CA GLY A 496 13.54 3.47 -15.11
C GLY A 496 13.53 2.40 -14.01
N ILE A 497 13.87 1.17 -14.40
CA ILE A 497 13.85 0.00 -13.52
C ILE A 497 15.25 -0.31 -12.97
N LEU A 498 15.34 -0.84 -11.76
CA LEU A 498 16.61 -1.25 -11.14
C LEU A 498 17.02 -2.65 -11.65
N VAL A 499 18.03 -2.71 -12.53
CA VAL A 499 18.48 -3.96 -13.19
C VAL A 499 19.99 -4.14 -13.22
#